data_AF-A0A376U9J2-F1
#
_entry.id   AF-A0A376U9J2-F1
#
_cell.length_a   1.000
_cell.length_b   1.000
_cell.length_c   1.000
_cell.angle_alpha   90.00
_cell.angle_beta   90.00
_cell.angle_gamma   90.00
#
_symmetry.space_group_name_H-M   'P 1'
#
loop_
_entity.id
_entity.type
_entity.pdbx_description
1 polymer ?
#
loop_
_entity_poly.entity_id
_entity_poly.type
_entity_poly.pdbx_seq_one_letter_code
_entity_poly.pdbx_strand_id
1 'polypeptide(L)'
;MASIQTTLVNNEVSKPLFDMAKGETPFEINSRIGYSGDSSSDISLKPLNYEQKDEKVAFSGGEFQLNADRDGKAISLSGEAQSGRIDAVNEYNQKVQLTFNNLKTDGSSTLASFGERVGNQKLSLEKMTISVEGKELALLESMEINGKSDLVNDGKTINSQLDYSLNSLKVQNQDLGSGKLTLKVGQIDGEAWHQFSQQYNAQTQALLAQPEIANNPELYQEKVTEAFFSALPLMLKGDPVITIAPLSWKNSQGESALNLSLFLKDPATTKEAPQTLAQEVDRSVKSLDAKLTIPVDMATEFMTQVAKLEGYQEDQAKKLAKQQVEGASAMGQMFRLTTLQDNTITTSLQYTNGQITLNGQKMPLEDFVGMFAMLALNVPVVPAIPQQ
;
A
#
# COMPACT_ATOMS: atom_id res chain seq x y z
N MET A 1 -16.09 20.25 -34.55
CA MET A 1 -14.89 20.28 -33.69
C MET A 1 -14.98 21.51 -32.81
N ALA A 2 -14.70 21.38 -31.51
CA ALA A 2 -14.69 22.50 -30.57
C ALA A 2 -13.32 22.58 -29.88
N SER A 3 -12.93 23.79 -29.48
CA SER A 3 -11.74 24.05 -28.67
C SER A 3 -12.17 24.86 -27.46
N ILE A 4 -11.72 24.46 -26.27
CA ILE A 4 -12.07 25.07 -25.00
C ILE A 4 -10.78 25.35 -24.25
N GLN A 5 -10.64 26.57 -23.75
CA GLN A 5 -9.58 26.95 -22.83
C GLN A 5 -10.21 27.17 -21.46
N THR A 6 -9.71 26.45 -20.45
CA THR A 6 -10.17 26.53 -19.06
C THR A 6 -9.04 27.06 -18.19
N THR A 7 -9.34 28.09 -17.40
CA THR A 7 -8.42 28.70 -16.44
C THR A 7 -9.14 28.91 -15.10
N LEU A 8 -8.37 28.99 -14.02
CA LEU A 8 -8.94 29.31 -12.70
C LEU A 8 -9.24 30.80 -12.62
N VAL A 9 -10.34 31.17 -11.98
CA VAL A 9 -10.65 32.59 -11.69
C VAL A 9 -10.08 32.95 -10.32
N ASN A 10 -9.39 34.08 -10.23
CA ASN A 10 -8.89 34.62 -8.96
C ASN A 10 -10.04 35.22 -8.14
N ASN A 11 -10.40 34.55 -7.05
CA ASN A 11 -11.42 34.97 -6.10
C ASN A 11 -10.94 34.67 -4.66
N GLU A 12 -11.75 34.97 -3.66
CA GLU A 12 -11.36 34.78 -2.24
C GLU A 12 -10.88 33.35 -1.91
N VAL A 13 -11.46 32.33 -2.53
CA VAL A 13 -11.13 30.92 -2.28
C VAL A 13 -9.85 30.50 -3.03
N SER A 14 -9.67 30.95 -4.28
CA SER A 14 -8.52 30.58 -5.11
C SER A 14 -7.29 31.48 -4.92
N LYS A 15 -7.45 32.64 -4.26
CA LYS A 15 -6.40 33.63 -4.04
C LYS A 15 -5.09 33.02 -3.52
N PRO A 16 -5.07 32.09 -2.55
CA PRO A 16 -3.82 31.49 -2.09
C PRO A 16 -3.03 30.81 -3.21
N LEU A 17 -3.69 30.12 -4.15
CA LEU A 17 -3.02 29.48 -5.29
C LEU A 17 -2.45 30.51 -6.26
N PHE A 18 -3.16 31.61 -6.50
CA PHE A 18 -2.65 32.72 -7.31
C PHE A 18 -1.44 33.39 -6.67
N ASP A 19 -1.47 33.60 -5.35
CA ASP A 19 -0.34 34.19 -4.62
C ASP A 19 0.91 33.27 -4.76
N MET A 20 0.73 31.94 -4.69
CA MET A 20 1.80 30.97 -4.97
C MET A 20 2.25 30.95 -6.44
N ALA A 21 1.35 31.22 -7.38
CA ALA A 21 1.62 31.34 -8.80
C ALA A 21 2.06 32.76 -9.22
N LYS A 22 2.42 33.64 -8.27
CA LYS A 22 2.85 35.03 -8.51
C LYS A 22 1.83 35.86 -9.29
N GLY A 23 0.54 35.60 -9.07
CA GLY A 23 -0.58 36.28 -9.71
C GLY A 23 -1.01 35.68 -11.06
N GLU A 24 -0.30 34.67 -11.58
CA GLU A 24 -0.69 33.96 -12.79
C GLU A 24 -1.69 32.82 -12.49
N THR A 25 -2.34 32.30 -13.54
CA THR A 25 -3.22 31.13 -13.37
C THR A 25 -2.36 29.90 -12.97
N PRO A 26 -2.71 29.18 -11.90
CA PRO A 26 -1.93 28.04 -11.43
C PRO A 26 -2.00 26.83 -12.36
N PHE A 27 -3.00 26.79 -13.25
CA PHE A 27 -3.12 25.79 -14.29
C PHE A 27 -3.87 26.33 -15.50
N GLU A 28 -3.66 25.71 -16.64
CA GLU A 28 -4.38 25.93 -17.89
C GLU A 28 -4.74 24.59 -18.50
N ILE A 29 -5.97 24.46 -18.98
CA ILE A 29 -6.45 23.24 -19.65
C ILE A 29 -6.95 23.61 -21.04
N ASN A 30 -6.36 23.00 -22.05
CA ASN A 30 -6.75 23.16 -23.45
C ASN A 30 -7.41 21.88 -23.94
N SER A 31 -8.73 21.90 -24.08
CA SER A 31 -9.52 20.74 -24.50
C SER A 31 -9.95 20.86 -25.97
N ARG A 32 -9.84 19.76 -26.72
CA ARG A 32 -10.33 19.61 -28.08
C ARG A 32 -11.37 18.51 -28.13
N ILE A 33 -12.50 18.78 -28.78
CA ILE A 33 -13.58 17.81 -28.99
C ILE A 33 -13.70 17.52 -30.49
N GLY A 34 -13.45 16.27 -30.85
CA GLY A 34 -13.53 15.76 -32.22
C GLY A 34 -14.98 15.64 -32.72
N TYR A 35 -15.16 15.39 -34.02
CA TYR A 35 -16.49 15.13 -34.58
C TYR A 35 -17.11 13.81 -34.09
N SER A 36 -16.28 12.84 -33.67
CA SER A 36 -16.73 11.62 -33.00
C SER A 36 -17.39 11.92 -31.65
N GLY A 37 -17.01 13.03 -31.00
CA GLY A 37 -17.34 13.35 -29.62
C GLY A 37 -16.22 13.02 -28.64
N ASP A 38 -15.16 12.34 -29.09
CA ASP A 38 -13.98 12.09 -28.27
C ASP A 38 -13.29 13.40 -27.92
N SER A 39 -12.73 13.45 -26.71
CA SER A 39 -12.07 14.62 -26.17
C SER A 39 -10.63 14.33 -25.77
N SER A 40 -9.78 15.32 -25.97
CA SER A 40 -8.38 15.33 -25.53
C SER A 40 -8.10 16.66 -24.86
N SER A 41 -7.53 16.64 -23.66
CA SER A 41 -7.23 17.83 -22.88
C SER A 41 -5.77 17.84 -22.47
N ASP A 42 -5.05 18.86 -22.91
CA ASP A 42 -3.69 19.15 -22.47
C ASP A 42 -3.78 20.03 -21.21
N ILE A 43 -3.26 19.56 -20.09
CA ILE A 43 -3.31 20.18 -18.76
C ILE A 43 -1.89 20.62 -18.39
N SER A 44 -1.67 21.93 -18.34
CA SER A 44 -0.42 22.54 -17.92
C SER A 44 -0.56 23.08 -16.50
N LEU A 45 0.11 22.45 -15.54
CA LEU A 45 0.25 22.95 -14.18
C LEU A 45 1.46 23.89 -14.14
N LYS A 46 1.26 25.13 -13.69
CA LYS A 46 2.32 26.13 -13.64
C LYS A 46 3.18 25.95 -12.38
N PRO A 47 4.42 26.45 -12.40
CA PRO A 47 5.26 26.45 -11.21
C PRO A 47 4.59 27.21 -10.06
N LEU A 48 4.61 26.62 -8.87
CA LEU A 48 4.10 27.24 -7.65
C LEU A 48 5.26 27.48 -6.69
N ASN A 49 5.29 28.65 -6.06
CA ASN A 49 6.27 28.97 -5.05
C ASN A 49 5.61 29.75 -3.90
N TYR A 50 5.66 29.16 -2.72
CA TYR A 50 5.19 29.72 -1.46
C TYR A 50 6.36 29.75 -0.48
N GLU A 51 6.52 30.88 0.21
CA GLU A 51 7.52 31.02 1.26
C GLU A 51 6.96 31.93 2.35
N GLN A 52 6.71 31.37 3.53
CA GLN A 52 6.28 32.14 4.70
C GLN A 52 6.91 31.57 5.98
N LYS A 53 7.74 32.39 6.64
CA LYS A 53 8.49 32.01 7.85
C LYS A 53 9.31 30.72 7.65
N ASP A 54 8.86 29.61 8.21
CA ASP A 54 9.53 28.31 8.20
C ASP A 54 8.85 27.30 7.24
N GLU A 55 7.80 27.72 6.54
CA GLU A 55 7.10 26.92 5.53
C GLU A 55 7.51 27.35 4.13
N LYS A 56 7.87 26.38 3.30
CA LYS A 56 8.19 26.60 1.90
C LYS A 56 7.58 25.51 1.05
N VAL A 57 6.90 25.90 -0.03
CA VAL A 57 6.43 24.97 -1.05
C VAL A 57 6.95 25.43 -2.38
N ALA A 58 7.70 24.58 -3.07
CA ALA A 58 8.14 24.83 -4.44
C ALA A 58 7.75 23.65 -5.32
N PHE A 59 7.07 23.92 -6.42
CA PHE A 59 6.65 22.92 -7.40
C PHE A 59 7.06 23.40 -8.79
N SER A 60 7.68 22.53 -9.59
CA SER A 60 8.19 22.90 -10.91
C SER A 60 7.11 23.08 -11.98
N GLY A 61 5.85 22.76 -11.66
CA GLY A 61 4.82 22.53 -12.66
C GLY A 61 4.86 21.10 -13.21
N GLY A 62 3.94 20.81 -14.11
CA GLY A 62 3.79 19.51 -14.75
C GLY A 62 2.85 19.57 -15.96
N GLU A 63 3.00 18.61 -16.85
CA GLU A 63 2.21 18.51 -18.08
C GLU A 63 1.50 17.16 -18.09
N PHE A 64 0.19 17.19 -18.33
CA PHE A 64 -0.67 16.01 -18.34
C PHE A 64 -1.59 16.04 -19.54
N GLN A 65 -1.94 14.86 -20.04
CA GLN A 65 -2.91 14.68 -21.10
C GLN A 65 -4.01 13.75 -20.63
N LEU A 66 -5.24 14.27 -20.66
CA LEU A 66 -6.46 13.53 -20.36
C LEU A 66 -7.23 13.28 -21.66
N ASN A 67 -7.48 12.02 -21.99
CA ASN A 67 -8.34 11.64 -23.11
C ASN A 67 -9.60 10.96 -22.59
N ALA A 68 -10.74 11.22 -23.22
CA ALA A 68 -11.99 10.53 -22.92
C ALA A 68 -12.78 10.29 -24.21
N ASP A 69 -13.42 9.12 -24.32
CA ASP A 69 -14.39 8.89 -25.40
C ASP A 69 -15.63 9.75 -25.22
N ARG A 70 -16.48 9.80 -26.26
CA ARG A 70 -17.74 10.56 -26.25
C ARG A 70 -18.63 10.31 -25.03
N ASP A 71 -18.66 9.07 -24.52
CA ASP A 71 -19.55 8.65 -23.44
C ASP A 71 -18.88 8.74 -22.05
N GLY A 72 -17.60 9.10 -21.98
CA GLY A 72 -16.78 9.01 -20.77
C GLY A 72 -16.49 7.59 -20.29
N LYS A 73 -16.74 6.57 -21.13
CA LYS A 73 -16.54 5.16 -20.77
C LYS A 73 -15.06 4.83 -20.77
N ALA A 74 -14.35 5.12 -21.84
CA ALA A 74 -12.89 5.04 -21.89
C ALA A 74 -12.27 6.39 -21.51
N ILE A 75 -11.33 6.37 -20.56
CA ILE A 75 -10.55 7.53 -20.11
C ILE A 75 -9.09 7.13 -20.00
N SER A 76 -8.16 7.97 -20.43
CA SER A 76 -6.74 7.83 -20.12
C SER A 76 -6.15 9.14 -19.59
N LEU A 77 -5.18 9.01 -18.68
CA LEU A 77 -4.42 10.11 -18.12
C LEU A 77 -2.94 9.74 -18.14
N SER A 78 -2.12 10.53 -18.81
CA SER A 78 -0.67 10.44 -18.74
C SER A 78 -0.07 11.79 -18.43
N GLY A 79 1.14 11.83 -17.88
CA GLY A 79 1.83 13.08 -17.61
C GLY A 79 2.98 12.96 -16.66
N GLU A 80 3.63 14.08 -16.40
CA GLU A 80 4.79 14.15 -15.55
C GLU A 80 4.93 15.49 -14.81
N ALA A 81 5.62 15.44 -13.67
CA ALA A 81 6.07 16.60 -12.92
C ALA A 81 7.53 16.41 -12.53
N GLN A 82 8.35 17.42 -12.82
CA GLN A 82 9.81 17.31 -12.72
C GLN A 82 10.31 17.34 -11.28
N SER A 83 9.74 18.19 -10.42
CA SER A 83 10.12 18.24 -9.00
C SER A 83 9.10 18.95 -8.12
N GLY A 84 9.16 18.62 -6.84
CA GLY A 84 8.51 19.38 -5.78
C GLY A 84 9.33 19.35 -4.49
N ARG A 85 9.15 20.37 -3.68
CA ARG A 85 9.77 20.55 -2.37
C ARG A 85 8.76 21.12 -1.40
N ILE A 86 8.72 20.53 -0.21
CA ILE A 86 7.93 20.98 0.93
C ILE A 86 8.89 21.09 2.11
N ASP A 87 9.03 22.29 2.67
CA ASP A 87 9.66 22.54 3.95
C ASP A 87 8.55 22.80 4.97
N ALA A 88 8.56 22.05 6.06
CA ALA A 88 7.61 22.14 7.16
C ALA A 88 8.34 21.95 8.50
N VAL A 89 7.61 22.14 9.60
CA VAL A 89 8.12 21.92 10.96
C VAL A 89 7.39 20.73 11.58
N ASN A 90 8.14 19.77 12.16
CA ASN A 90 7.53 18.62 12.85
C ASN A 90 7.12 18.96 14.29
N GLU A 91 6.54 17.99 15.00
CA GLU A 91 6.09 18.13 16.39
C GLU A 91 7.21 18.49 17.38
N TYR A 92 8.47 18.24 17.00
CA TYR A 92 9.68 18.56 17.78
C TYR A 92 10.28 19.92 17.42
N ASN A 93 9.54 20.73 16.65
CA ASN A 93 9.98 22.02 16.16
C ASN A 93 11.24 21.97 15.27
N GLN A 94 11.44 20.86 14.56
CA GLN A 94 12.55 20.66 13.62
C GLN A 94 12.10 20.90 12.18
N LYS A 95 12.98 21.50 11.38
CA LYS A 95 12.77 21.74 9.94
C LYS A 95 12.88 20.43 9.18
N VAL A 96 11.76 19.97 8.64
CA VAL A 96 11.67 18.82 7.75
C VAL A 96 11.54 19.31 6.31
N GLN A 97 12.36 18.77 5.43
CA GLN A 97 12.28 18.99 3.99
C GLN A 97 11.99 17.68 3.28
N LEU A 98 10.93 17.66 2.49
CA LEU A 98 10.60 16.59 1.56
C LEU A 98 10.81 17.10 0.15
N THR A 99 11.59 16.38 -0.65
CA THR A 99 11.73 16.66 -2.09
C THR A 99 11.41 15.41 -2.90
N PHE A 100 10.81 15.60 -4.07
CA PHE A 100 10.66 14.54 -5.06
C PHE A 100 11.18 15.01 -6.42
N ASN A 101 11.65 14.07 -7.25
CA ASN A 101 12.07 14.31 -8.63
C ASN A 101 11.45 13.29 -9.58
N ASN A 102 11.05 13.77 -10.75
CA ASN A 102 10.57 13.02 -11.89
C ASN A 102 9.43 12.06 -11.52
N LEU A 103 8.29 12.65 -11.18
CA LEU A 103 7.03 11.93 -11.04
C LEU A 103 6.42 11.74 -12.42
N LYS A 104 6.06 10.50 -12.78
CA LYS A 104 5.35 10.18 -14.02
C LYS A 104 4.14 9.32 -13.72
N THR A 105 3.06 9.57 -14.43
CA THR A 105 1.84 8.77 -14.38
C THR A 105 1.43 8.39 -15.79
N ASP A 106 0.90 7.18 -15.96
CA ASP A 106 0.25 6.70 -17.17
C ASP A 106 -0.87 5.77 -16.75
N GLY A 107 -2.09 6.01 -17.22
CA GLY A 107 -3.21 5.17 -16.85
C GLY A 107 -4.34 5.25 -17.86
N SER A 108 -5.07 4.15 -17.96
CA SER A 108 -6.29 4.07 -18.73
C SER A 108 -7.34 3.27 -17.97
N SER A 109 -8.60 3.61 -18.17
CA SER A 109 -9.71 2.89 -17.58
C SER A 109 -10.91 2.85 -18.51
N THR A 110 -11.73 1.82 -18.37
CA THR A 110 -12.99 1.62 -19.07
C THR A 110 -14.11 1.36 -18.07
N LEU A 111 -15.31 1.84 -18.38
CA LEU A 111 -16.51 1.55 -17.59
C LEU A 111 -17.05 0.15 -17.94
N ALA A 112 -17.11 -0.74 -16.96
CA ALA A 112 -17.68 -2.07 -17.11
C ALA A 112 -19.22 -2.02 -17.18
N SER A 113 -19.83 -3.13 -17.62
CA SER A 113 -21.30 -3.26 -17.77
C SER A 113 -22.07 -3.07 -16.46
N PHE A 114 -21.43 -3.36 -15.32
CA PHE A 114 -21.98 -3.19 -13.97
C PHE A 114 -21.68 -1.81 -13.36
N GLY A 115 -21.19 -0.85 -14.14
CA GLY A 115 -21.09 0.57 -13.71
C GLY A 115 -19.82 0.94 -12.94
N GLU A 116 -18.82 0.06 -12.90
CA GLU A 116 -17.55 0.27 -12.20
C GLU A 116 -16.39 0.35 -13.20
N ARG A 117 -15.30 1.04 -12.84
CA ARG A 117 -14.14 1.20 -13.74
C ARG A 117 -13.08 0.13 -13.53
N VAL A 118 -12.54 -0.37 -14.63
CA VAL A 118 -11.39 -1.29 -14.69
C VAL A 118 -10.32 -0.72 -15.61
N GLY A 119 -9.07 -1.17 -15.52
CA GLY A 119 -8.00 -0.66 -16.39
C GLY A 119 -6.61 -0.80 -15.80
N ASN A 120 -5.67 0.00 -16.27
CA ASN A 120 -4.29 0.00 -15.83
C ASN A 120 -3.86 1.38 -15.36
N GLN A 121 -2.97 1.42 -14.38
CA GLN A 121 -2.36 2.64 -13.89
C GLN A 121 -0.91 2.33 -13.53
N LYS A 122 0.00 3.20 -13.95
CA LYS A 122 1.42 3.17 -13.63
C LYS A 122 1.80 4.52 -13.06
N LEU A 123 2.39 4.52 -11.88
CA LEU A 123 3.03 5.67 -11.25
C LEU A 123 4.51 5.33 -11.07
N SER A 124 5.40 6.23 -11.46
CA SER A 124 6.83 6.10 -11.18
C SER A 124 7.37 7.38 -10.59
N LEU A 125 8.26 7.26 -9.62
CA LEU A 125 8.98 8.36 -9.01
C LEU A 125 10.47 8.01 -8.97
N GLU A 126 11.30 8.83 -9.59
CA GLU A 126 12.73 8.54 -9.67
C GLU A 126 13.45 8.72 -8.34
N LYS A 127 13.13 9.79 -7.61
CA LYS A 127 13.82 10.11 -6.36
C LYS A 127 12.89 10.79 -5.37
N MET A 128 12.96 10.38 -4.11
CA MET A 128 12.40 11.10 -2.98
C MET A 128 13.45 11.25 -1.89
N THR A 129 13.56 12.44 -1.31
CA THR A 129 14.50 12.72 -0.22
C THR A 129 13.77 13.35 0.94
N ILE A 130 14.08 12.89 2.14
CA ILE A 130 13.59 13.43 3.41
C ILE A 130 14.81 13.92 4.19
N SER A 131 14.82 15.20 4.54
CA SER A 131 15.88 15.82 5.33
C SER A 131 15.32 16.46 6.59
N VAL A 132 16.08 16.41 7.68
CA VAL A 132 15.74 17.08 8.95
C VAL A 132 16.92 17.92 9.39
N GLU A 133 16.68 19.19 9.71
CA GLU A 133 17.73 20.16 10.08
C GLU A 133 18.86 20.22 9.04
N GLY A 134 18.49 20.15 7.75
CA GLY A 134 19.42 20.19 6.62
C GLY A 134 20.26 18.92 6.43
N LYS A 135 20.03 17.85 7.21
CA LYS A 135 20.68 16.56 7.04
C LYS A 135 19.76 15.59 6.34
N GLU A 136 20.25 14.92 5.29
CA GLU A 136 19.50 13.85 4.63
C GLU A 136 19.27 12.69 5.60
N LEU A 137 18.00 12.42 5.91
CA LEU A 137 17.59 11.29 6.74
C LEU A 137 17.25 10.07 5.91
N ALA A 138 16.53 10.24 4.81
CA ALA A 138 16.13 9.14 3.95
C ALA A 138 16.19 9.52 2.48
N LEU A 139 16.59 8.56 1.65
CA LEU A 139 16.63 8.64 0.21
C LEU A 139 15.98 7.39 -0.37
N LEU A 140 14.90 7.57 -1.13
CA LEU A 140 14.21 6.53 -1.87
C LEU A 140 14.48 6.75 -3.35
N GLU A 141 14.94 5.70 -4.04
CA GLU A 141 15.27 5.76 -5.47
C GLU A 141 14.45 4.74 -6.25
N SER A 142 13.92 5.18 -7.39
CA SER A 142 13.09 4.44 -8.34
C SER A 142 11.96 3.65 -7.67
N MET A 143 10.91 4.39 -7.31
CA MET A 143 9.63 3.83 -6.87
C MET A 143 8.72 3.61 -8.07
N GLU A 144 8.06 2.47 -8.14
CA GLU A 144 7.05 2.18 -9.16
C GLU A 144 5.82 1.54 -8.52
N ILE A 145 4.63 2.00 -8.92
CA ILE A 145 3.33 1.42 -8.56
C ILE A 145 2.62 1.09 -9.87
N ASN A 146 2.25 -0.17 -10.07
CA ASN A 146 1.42 -0.58 -11.20
C ASN A 146 0.13 -1.22 -10.69
N GLY A 147 -1.00 -0.59 -10.95
CA GLY A 147 -2.33 -1.16 -10.77
C GLY A 147 -2.86 -1.71 -12.09
N LYS A 148 -3.49 -2.88 -12.05
CA LYS A 148 -4.20 -3.47 -13.19
C LYS A 148 -5.47 -4.14 -12.72
N SER A 149 -6.57 -3.92 -13.42
CA SER A 149 -7.84 -4.61 -13.23
C SER A 149 -8.36 -5.06 -14.59
N ASP A 150 -8.50 -6.37 -14.75
CA ASP A 150 -9.02 -7.00 -15.96
C ASP A 150 -10.41 -7.60 -15.69
N LEU A 151 -11.25 -7.60 -16.72
CA LEU A 151 -12.50 -8.34 -16.72
C LEU A 151 -12.30 -9.75 -17.28
N VAL A 152 -12.84 -10.74 -16.58
CA VAL A 152 -12.86 -12.15 -16.98
C VAL A 152 -14.30 -12.70 -16.91
N ASN A 153 -14.50 -13.96 -17.31
CA ASN A 153 -15.81 -14.63 -17.30
C ASN A 153 -16.91 -13.79 -18.00
N ASP A 154 -16.72 -13.52 -19.29
CA ASP A 154 -17.63 -12.73 -20.12
C ASP A 154 -17.95 -11.33 -19.58
N GLY A 155 -16.99 -10.72 -18.86
CA GLY A 155 -17.13 -9.36 -18.36
C GLY A 155 -17.79 -9.25 -16.99
N LYS A 156 -18.05 -10.36 -16.30
CA LYS A 156 -18.77 -10.36 -15.01
C LYS A 156 -17.87 -10.39 -13.79
N THR A 157 -16.62 -10.78 -13.96
CA THR A 157 -15.68 -10.98 -12.85
C THR A 157 -14.46 -10.07 -13.02
N ILE A 158 -13.99 -9.50 -11.93
CA ILE A 158 -12.81 -8.63 -11.89
C ILE A 158 -11.64 -9.40 -11.29
N ASN A 159 -10.48 -9.32 -11.96
CA ASN A 159 -9.19 -9.67 -11.41
C ASN A 159 -8.33 -8.42 -11.31
N SER A 160 -7.89 -8.08 -10.11
CA SER A 160 -7.03 -6.93 -9.83
C SER A 160 -5.65 -7.36 -9.38
N GLN A 161 -4.63 -6.61 -9.79
CA GLN A 161 -3.24 -6.75 -9.42
C GLN A 161 -2.67 -5.37 -9.09
N LEU A 162 -1.85 -5.30 -8.04
CA LEU A 162 -1.17 -4.12 -7.58
C LEU A 162 0.28 -4.47 -7.28
N ASP A 163 1.19 -3.93 -8.07
CA ASP A 163 2.63 -4.13 -7.95
C ASP A 163 3.28 -2.86 -7.40
N TYR A 164 4.06 -2.98 -6.33
CA TYR A 164 4.94 -1.95 -5.81
C TYR A 164 6.38 -2.40 -5.96
N SER A 165 7.26 -1.47 -6.31
CA SER A 165 8.70 -1.69 -6.24
C SER A 165 9.42 -0.43 -5.76
N LEU A 166 10.50 -0.65 -5.03
CA LEU A 166 11.46 0.36 -4.58
C LEU A 166 12.85 -0.20 -4.85
N ASN A 167 13.65 0.52 -5.65
CA ASN A 167 14.96 0.03 -6.05
C ASN A 167 16.05 0.26 -5.00
N SER A 168 15.99 1.36 -4.26
CA SER A 168 16.92 1.61 -3.15
C SER A 168 16.27 2.44 -2.06
N LEU A 169 16.44 2.00 -0.81
CA LEU A 169 16.17 2.76 0.39
C LEU A 169 17.50 3.00 1.11
N LYS A 170 17.87 4.26 1.29
CA LYS A 170 18.97 4.66 2.16
C LYS A 170 18.43 5.46 3.33
N VAL A 171 18.95 5.18 4.52
CA VAL A 171 18.65 5.96 5.73
C VAL A 171 19.98 6.40 6.33
N GLN A 172 20.16 7.70 6.58
CA GLN A 172 21.43 8.28 7.04
C GLN A 172 22.67 7.72 6.30
N ASN A 173 22.57 7.63 4.96
CA ASN A 173 23.59 7.07 4.07
C ASN A 173 23.88 5.55 4.21
N GLN A 174 23.13 4.82 5.03
CA GLN A 174 23.15 3.35 5.06
C GLN A 174 22.16 2.79 4.08
N ASP A 175 22.61 1.88 3.21
CA ASP A 175 21.75 1.18 2.26
C ASP A 175 20.99 0.05 2.96
N LEU A 176 19.67 0.22 3.07
CA LEU A 176 18.78 -0.78 3.66
C LEU A 176 18.27 -1.79 2.62
N GLY A 177 18.52 -1.56 1.33
CA GLY A 177 18.17 -2.46 0.24
C GLY A 177 16.98 -1.99 -0.60
N SER A 178 16.27 -2.96 -1.16
CA SER A 178 15.21 -2.80 -2.15
C SER A 178 14.01 -3.67 -1.81
N GLY A 179 12.81 -3.28 -2.23
CA GLY A 179 11.56 -3.96 -1.88
C GLY A 179 10.65 -4.15 -3.08
N LYS A 180 9.87 -5.25 -3.06
CA LYS A 180 8.79 -5.51 -4.01
C LYS A 180 7.58 -6.08 -3.31
N LEU A 181 6.39 -5.71 -3.77
CA LEU A 181 5.12 -6.28 -3.33
C LEU A 181 4.21 -6.47 -4.53
N THR A 182 3.77 -7.69 -4.79
CA THR A 182 2.68 -7.97 -5.73
C THR A 182 1.48 -8.48 -4.93
N LEU A 183 0.39 -7.71 -4.92
CA LEU A 183 -0.92 -8.09 -4.39
C LEU A 183 -1.86 -8.39 -5.56
N LYS A 184 -2.54 -9.54 -5.51
CA LYS A 184 -3.60 -9.90 -6.46
C LYS A 184 -4.87 -10.21 -5.71
N VAL A 185 -5.98 -9.74 -6.26
CA VAL A 185 -7.33 -10.05 -5.79
C VAL A 185 -8.13 -10.51 -7.00
N GLY A 186 -8.43 -11.80 -7.07
CA GLY A 186 -9.14 -12.42 -8.18
C GLY A 186 -10.52 -12.90 -7.81
N GLN A 187 -11.32 -13.22 -8.82
CA GLN A 187 -12.67 -13.78 -8.68
C GLN A 187 -13.66 -12.84 -7.97
N ILE A 188 -13.50 -11.53 -8.16
CA ILE A 188 -14.45 -10.56 -7.60
C ILE A 188 -15.66 -10.48 -8.52
N ASP A 189 -16.85 -10.79 -8.00
CA ASP A 189 -18.09 -10.62 -8.74
C ASP A 189 -18.40 -9.12 -8.97
N GLY A 190 -18.65 -8.74 -10.23
CA GLY A 190 -18.81 -7.34 -10.61
C GLY A 190 -20.09 -6.70 -10.07
N GLU A 191 -21.20 -7.44 -10.01
CA GLU A 191 -22.44 -6.94 -9.42
C GLU A 191 -22.29 -6.77 -7.90
N ALA A 192 -21.62 -7.72 -7.25
CA ALA A 192 -21.31 -7.65 -5.83
C ALA A 192 -20.37 -6.48 -5.51
N TRP A 193 -19.35 -6.23 -6.34
CA TRP A 193 -18.46 -5.08 -6.22
C TRP A 193 -19.25 -3.76 -6.35
N HIS A 194 -20.16 -3.67 -7.31
CA HIS A 194 -21.00 -2.49 -7.47
C HIS A 194 -21.90 -2.26 -6.26
N GLN A 195 -22.54 -3.31 -5.75
CA GLN A 195 -23.36 -3.24 -4.53
C GLN A 195 -22.54 -2.81 -3.30
N PHE A 196 -21.34 -3.39 -3.14
CA PHE A 196 -20.41 -3.03 -2.09
C PHE A 196 -20.03 -1.54 -2.16
N SER A 197 -19.63 -1.07 -3.34
CA SER A 197 -19.24 0.33 -3.59
C SER A 197 -20.38 1.29 -3.23
N GLN A 198 -21.61 1.01 -3.69
CA GLN A 198 -22.78 1.82 -3.34
C GLN A 198 -23.05 1.85 -1.84
N GLN A 199 -23.05 0.69 -1.18
CA GLN A 199 -23.32 0.59 0.26
C GLN A 199 -22.26 1.32 1.09
N TYR A 200 -20.98 1.08 0.78
CA TYR A 200 -19.86 1.73 1.47
C TYR A 200 -19.89 3.26 1.29
N ASN A 201 -20.09 3.74 0.06
CA ASN A 201 -20.15 5.17 -0.22
C ASN A 201 -21.36 5.85 0.46
N ALA A 202 -22.53 5.21 0.44
CA ALA A 202 -23.71 5.75 1.13
C ALA A 202 -23.50 5.85 2.65
N GLN A 203 -22.92 4.81 3.27
CA GLN A 203 -22.63 4.81 4.70
C GLN A 203 -21.58 5.87 5.06
N THR A 204 -20.46 5.94 4.34
CA THR A 204 -19.39 6.92 4.61
C THR A 204 -19.85 8.37 4.41
N GLN A 205 -20.67 8.64 3.38
CA GLN A 205 -21.28 9.97 3.20
C GLN A 205 -22.23 10.32 4.34
N ALA A 206 -23.01 9.37 4.86
CA ALA A 206 -23.87 9.59 6.01
C ALA A 206 -23.08 9.89 7.30
N LEU A 207 -21.85 9.35 7.44
CA LEU A 207 -20.96 9.68 8.55
C LEU A 207 -20.43 11.13 8.45
N LEU A 208 -20.07 11.57 7.24
CA LEU A 208 -19.61 12.96 7.00
C LEU A 208 -20.72 14.00 7.23
N ALA A 209 -21.99 13.61 7.08
CA ALA A 209 -23.13 14.47 7.36
C ALA A 209 -23.39 14.69 8.87
N GLN A 210 -22.71 13.95 9.75
CA GLN A 210 -22.84 14.03 11.21
C GLN A 210 -21.66 14.81 11.80
N PRO A 211 -21.83 16.07 12.25
CA PRO A 211 -20.72 16.90 12.74
C PRO A 211 -19.95 16.29 13.91
N GLU A 212 -20.63 15.61 14.82
CA GLU A 212 -20.02 14.86 15.93
C GLU A 212 -19.07 13.74 15.48
N ILE A 213 -19.29 13.14 14.31
CA ILE A 213 -18.41 12.12 13.74
C ILE A 213 -17.36 12.77 12.84
N ALA A 214 -17.76 13.64 11.91
CA ALA A 214 -16.85 14.26 10.95
C ALA A 214 -15.73 15.09 11.59
N ASN A 215 -15.99 15.72 12.73
CA ASN A 215 -15.00 16.50 13.48
C ASN A 215 -14.18 15.67 14.47
N ASN A 216 -14.44 14.36 14.58
CA ASN A 216 -13.70 13.44 15.44
C ASN A 216 -13.03 12.36 14.57
N PRO A 217 -11.75 12.54 14.20
CA PRO A 217 -11.03 11.62 13.32
C PRO A 217 -11.03 10.16 13.80
N GLU A 218 -10.90 9.93 15.11
CA GLU A 218 -10.86 8.58 15.68
C GLU A 218 -12.23 7.89 15.55
N LEU A 219 -13.30 8.59 15.95
CA LEU A 219 -14.67 8.08 15.83
C LEU A 219 -15.08 7.89 14.36
N TYR A 220 -14.68 8.81 13.48
CA TYR A 220 -14.88 8.66 12.05
C TYR A 220 -14.20 7.40 11.52
N GLN A 221 -12.94 7.16 11.90
CA GLN A 221 -12.19 5.98 11.47
C GLN A 221 -12.84 4.68 11.98
N GLU A 222 -13.31 4.66 13.23
CA GLU A 222 -14.05 3.53 13.79
C GLU A 222 -15.31 3.25 12.96
N LYS A 223 -16.14 4.27 12.70
CA LYS A 223 -17.40 4.11 11.96
C LYS A 223 -17.21 3.76 10.49
N VAL A 224 -16.19 4.31 9.83
CA VAL A 224 -15.83 3.91 8.46
C VAL A 224 -15.37 2.45 8.41
N THR A 225 -14.68 1.99 9.45
CA THR A 225 -14.24 0.60 9.58
C THR A 225 -15.44 -0.34 9.79
N GLU A 226 -16.38 0.02 10.66
CA GLU A 226 -17.66 -0.69 10.82
C GLU A 226 -18.43 -0.78 9.49
N ALA A 227 -18.52 0.35 8.77
CA ALA A 227 -19.18 0.42 7.45
C ALA A 227 -18.55 -0.58 6.47
N PHE A 228 -17.23 -0.60 6.37
CA PHE A 228 -16.49 -1.56 5.55
C PHE A 228 -16.81 -3.01 5.91
N PHE A 229 -16.69 -3.39 7.19
CA PHE A 229 -16.96 -4.76 7.63
C PHE A 229 -18.42 -5.18 7.44
N SER A 230 -19.37 -4.24 7.52
CA SER A 230 -20.78 -4.51 7.25
C SER A 230 -21.05 -4.88 5.78
N ALA A 231 -20.27 -4.31 4.86
CA ALA A 231 -20.40 -4.55 3.42
C ALA A 231 -19.51 -5.70 2.93
N LEU A 232 -18.45 -6.05 3.67
CA LEU A 232 -17.46 -7.08 3.32
C LEU A 232 -18.08 -8.44 2.87
N PRO A 233 -19.15 -8.97 3.49
CA PRO A 233 -19.75 -10.22 3.03
C PRO A 233 -20.20 -10.20 1.56
N LEU A 234 -20.55 -9.04 1.00
CA LEU A 234 -20.89 -8.91 -0.42
C LEU A 234 -19.71 -9.31 -1.32
N MET A 235 -18.50 -8.93 -0.93
CA MET A 235 -17.28 -9.20 -1.69
C MET A 235 -16.93 -10.69 -1.74
N LEU A 236 -17.49 -11.49 -0.83
CA LEU A 236 -17.22 -12.92 -0.74
C LEU A 236 -18.07 -13.78 -1.69
N LYS A 237 -19.11 -13.20 -2.32
CA LYS A 237 -20.04 -13.91 -3.24
C LYS A 237 -19.35 -14.62 -4.42
N GLY A 238 -18.20 -14.11 -4.86
CA GLY A 238 -17.42 -14.64 -5.98
C GLY A 238 -16.37 -15.68 -5.60
N ASP A 239 -16.33 -16.12 -4.34
CA ASP A 239 -15.24 -16.96 -3.79
C ASP A 239 -13.84 -16.36 -4.07
N PRO A 240 -13.58 -15.11 -3.61
CA PRO A 240 -12.41 -14.37 -4.02
C PRO A 240 -11.10 -15.03 -3.57
N VAL A 241 -10.06 -14.79 -4.36
CA VAL A 241 -8.70 -15.27 -4.09
C VAL A 241 -7.78 -14.09 -3.89
N ILE A 242 -7.13 -14.02 -2.72
CA ILE A 242 -6.15 -13.00 -2.39
C ILE A 242 -4.76 -13.63 -2.43
N THR A 243 -3.85 -13.04 -3.18
CA THR A 243 -2.48 -13.53 -3.31
C THR A 243 -1.48 -12.41 -3.06
N ILE A 244 -0.48 -12.66 -2.20
CA ILE A 244 0.73 -11.84 -2.08
C ILE A 244 1.87 -12.69 -2.62
N ALA A 245 2.46 -12.34 -3.76
CA ALA A 245 3.51 -13.16 -4.35
C ALA A 245 4.37 -12.37 -5.37
N PRO A 246 5.59 -11.91 -4.99
CA PRO A 246 6.14 -11.89 -3.64
C PRO A 246 5.84 -10.57 -2.91
N LEU A 247 5.84 -10.60 -1.57
CA LEU A 247 6.34 -9.50 -0.77
C LEU A 247 7.81 -9.81 -0.46
N SER A 248 8.75 -9.05 -1.02
CA SER A 248 10.18 -9.30 -0.85
C SER A 248 10.97 -8.08 -0.45
N TRP A 249 12.06 -8.35 0.27
CA TRP A 249 13.07 -7.36 0.64
C TRP A 249 14.45 -7.94 0.35
N LYS A 250 15.28 -7.18 -0.34
CA LYS A 250 16.58 -7.62 -0.85
C LYS A 250 17.68 -6.64 -0.47
N ASN A 251 18.81 -7.15 0.00
CA ASN A 251 20.05 -6.40 0.17
C ASN A 251 21.22 -7.11 -0.55
N SER A 252 22.46 -6.72 -0.25
CA SER A 252 23.66 -7.29 -0.87
C SER A 252 23.90 -8.77 -0.56
N GLN A 253 23.30 -9.30 0.51
CA GLN A 253 23.51 -10.67 1.02
C GLN A 253 22.34 -11.63 0.74
N GLY A 254 21.26 -11.18 0.11
CA GLY A 254 20.16 -12.06 -0.30
C GLY A 254 18.79 -11.36 -0.37
N GLU A 255 17.74 -12.15 -0.49
CA GLU A 255 16.35 -11.70 -0.59
C GLU A 255 15.45 -12.53 0.33
N SER A 256 14.73 -11.87 1.23
CA SER A 256 13.60 -12.46 1.95
C SER A 256 12.35 -12.35 1.11
N ALA A 257 11.48 -13.35 1.20
CA ALA A 257 10.18 -13.31 0.54
C ALA A 257 9.08 -13.96 1.38
N LEU A 258 7.93 -13.30 1.42
CA LEU A 258 6.65 -13.86 1.83
C LEU A 258 5.80 -14.10 0.58
N ASN A 259 5.29 -15.33 0.47
CA ASN A 259 4.23 -15.67 -0.46
C ASN A 259 3.01 -16.10 0.35
N LEU A 260 1.82 -15.65 -0.04
CA LEU A 260 0.56 -15.98 0.61
C LEU A 260 -0.53 -16.13 -0.44
N SER A 261 -1.37 -17.15 -0.31
CA SER A 261 -2.59 -17.36 -1.08
C SER A 261 -3.72 -17.69 -0.12
N LEU A 262 -4.76 -16.87 -0.11
CA LEU A 262 -5.97 -17.04 0.68
C LEU A 262 -7.15 -17.23 -0.27
N PHE A 263 -7.75 -18.40 -0.22
CA PHE A 263 -8.97 -18.73 -0.95
C PHE A 263 -10.14 -18.55 0.00
N LEU A 264 -11.05 -17.66 -0.35
CA LEU A 264 -12.23 -17.36 0.43
C LEU A 264 -13.46 -18.05 -0.18
N LYS A 265 -14.57 -18.01 0.54
CA LYS A 265 -15.86 -18.49 0.07
C LYS A 265 -17.00 -17.66 0.64
N ASP A 266 -18.14 -17.68 -0.04
CA ASP A 266 -19.35 -16.99 0.41
C ASP A 266 -19.91 -17.60 1.72
N PRO A 267 -19.89 -16.88 2.86
CA PRO A 267 -20.42 -17.36 4.13
C PRO A 267 -21.95 -17.56 4.13
N ALA A 268 -22.68 -16.98 3.16
CA ALA A 268 -24.13 -17.16 3.02
C ALA A 268 -24.52 -18.56 2.52
N THR A 269 -23.57 -19.30 1.94
CA THR A 269 -23.78 -20.70 1.50
C THR A 269 -23.94 -21.66 2.66
N THR A 270 -23.48 -21.28 3.86
CA THR A 270 -23.57 -22.08 5.09
C THR A 270 -24.53 -21.42 6.08
N LYS A 271 -25.66 -22.09 6.35
CA LYS A 271 -26.73 -21.58 7.23
C LYS A 271 -26.65 -22.06 8.68
N GLU A 272 -25.88 -23.12 8.93
CA GLU A 272 -25.72 -23.67 10.27
C GLU A 272 -24.85 -22.74 11.13
N ALA A 273 -25.23 -22.57 12.39
CA ALA A 273 -24.41 -21.83 13.33
C ALA A 273 -23.16 -22.66 13.66
N PRO A 274 -21.95 -22.08 13.57
CA PRO A 274 -20.73 -22.79 13.89
C PRO A 274 -20.69 -23.14 15.39
N GLN A 275 -20.27 -24.35 15.69
CA GLN A 275 -20.13 -24.89 17.05
C GLN A 275 -18.68 -24.93 17.52
N THR A 276 -17.73 -24.77 16.59
CA THR A 276 -16.28 -24.83 16.84
C THR A 276 -15.57 -23.67 16.16
N LEU A 277 -14.36 -23.35 16.60
CA LEU A 277 -13.53 -22.32 15.97
C LEU A 277 -13.20 -22.70 14.52
N ALA A 278 -12.87 -23.97 14.27
CA ALA A 278 -12.68 -24.49 12.92
C ALA A 278 -13.88 -24.23 12.01
N GLN A 279 -15.11 -24.48 12.48
CA GLN A 279 -16.31 -24.22 11.69
C GLN A 279 -16.56 -22.74 11.40
N GLU A 280 -16.22 -21.84 12.33
CA GLU A 280 -16.32 -20.39 12.08
C GLU A 280 -15.34 -19.96 10.98
N VAL A 281 -14.07 -20.40 11.06
CA VAL A 281 -13.07 -20.08 10.03
C VAL A 281 -13.42 -20.74 8.69
N ASP A 282 -13.84 -22.01 8.72
CA ASP A 282 -14.37 -22.73 7.57
C ASP A 282 -15.67 -22.14 7.04
N ARG A 283 -16.24 -21.06 7.58
CA ARG A 283 -17.39 -20.41 6.96
C ARG A 283 -16.97 -19.49 5.82
N SER A 284 -15.82 -18.83 5.95
CA SER A 284 -15.34 -17.82 5.00
C SER A 284 -14.00 -18.17 4.36
N VAL A 285 -13.22 -19.06 4.98
CA VAL A 285 -11.92 -19.50 4.46
C VAL A 285 -12.06 -20.89 3.87
N LYS A 286 -11.69 -21.04 2.60
CA LYS A 286 -11.58 -22.32 1.91
C LYS A 286 -10.21 -22.94 2.14
N SER A 287 -9.16 -22.14 1.95
CA SER A 287 -7.78 -22.55 2.25
C SER A 287 -6.86 -21.34 2.40
N LEU A 288 -5.76 -21.53 3.11
CA LEU A 288 -4.64 -20.62 3.19
C LEU A 288 -3.37 -21.40 2.85
N ASP A 289 -2.47 -20.83 2.07
CA ASP A 289 -1.09 -21.26 1.91
C ASP A 289 -0.20 -20.04 2.10
N ALA A 290 0.75 -20.11 3.02
CA ALA A 290 1.73 -19.06 3.25
C ALA A 290 3.12 -19.67 3.40
N LYS A 291 4.11 -19.02 2.81
CA LYS A 291 5.52 -19.38 2.93
C LYS A 291 6.37 -18.13 3.09
N LEU A 292 7.09 -18.08 4.21
CA LEU A 292 8.10 -17.07 4.52
C LEU A 292 9.49 -17.70 4.40
N THR A 293 10.40 -17.02 3.71
CA THR A 293 11.80 -17.42 3.54
C THR A 293 12.70 -16.24 3.88
N ILE A 294 13.65 -16.44 4.79
CA ILE A 294 14.59 -15.42 5.26
C ILE A 294 16.00 -16.01 5.30
N PRO A 295 16.88 -15.68 4.33
CA PRO A 295 18.29 -16.03 4.42
C PRO A 295 18.93 -15.36 5.65
N VAL A 296 19.67 -16.12 6.46
CA VAL A 296 20.30 -15.62 7.70
C VAL A 296 21.29 -14.50 7.39
N ASP A 297 22.05 -14.62 6.29
CA ASP A 297 23.03 -13.61 5.89
C ASP A 297 22.34 -12.31 5.47
N MET A 298 21.21 -12.39 4.77
CA MET A 298 20.38 -11.23 4.43
C MET A 298 19.88 -10.52 5.69
N ALA A 299 19.26 -11.26 6.62
CA ALA A 299 18.75 -10.69 7.87
C ALA A 299 19.87 -10.08 8.72
N THR A 300 21.03 -10.74 8.77
CA THR A 300 22.20 -10.24 9.51
C THR A 300 22.71 -8.94 8.92
N GLU A 301 22.79 -8.83 7.59
CA GLU A 301 23.19 -7.60 6.92
C GLU A 301 22.20 -6.46 7.21
N PHE A 302 20.89 -6.74 7.09
CA PHE A 302 19.86 -5.74 7.39
C PHE A 302 19.99 -5.22 8.83
N MET A 303 20.10 -6.12 9.81
CA MET A 303 20.27 -5.76 11.22
C MET A 303 21.61 -5.07 11.50
N THR A 304 22.65 -5.36 10.71
CA THR A 304 23.94 -4.64 10.79
C THR A 304 23.76 -3.19 10.39
N GLN A 305 23.01 -2.91 9.32
CA GLN A 305 22.72 -1.53 8.92
C GLN A 305 21.87 -0.81 9.95
N VAL A 306 20.86 -1.49 10.53
CA VAL A 306 20.06 -0.93 11.64
C VAL A 306 20.93 -0.59 12.85
N ALA A 307 21.81 -1.49 13.30
CA ALA A 307 22.71 -1.21 14.40
C ALA A 307 23.68 -0.04 14.10
N LYS A 308 24.13 0.12 12.85
CA LYS A 308 24.93 1.28 12.45
C LYS A 308 24.13 2.59 12.55
N LEU A 309 22.82 2.57 12.27
CA LEU A 309 21.93 3.72 12.48
C LEU A 309 21.76 4.07 13.96
N GLU A 310 21.84 3.08 14.84
CA GLU A 310 21.87 3.28 16.31
C GLU A 310 23.23 3.78 16.84
N GLY A 311 24.24 3.91 15.96
CA GLY A 311 25.56 4.45 16.30
C GLY A 311 26.64 3.40 16.61
N TYR A 312 26.35 2.10 16.45
CA TYR A 312 27.37 1.06 16.61
C TYR A 312 28.41 1.11 15.50
N GLN A 313 29.67 0.86 15.85
CA GLN A 313 30.76 0.68 14.88
C GLN A 313 30.59 -0.65 14.12
N GLU A 314 31.13 -0.74 12.90
CA GLU A 314 30.90 -1.84 11.96
C GLU A 314 31.09 -3.24 12.57
N ASP A 315 32.23 -3.50 13.22
CA ASP A 315 32.52 -4.80 13.83
C ASP A 315 31.55 -5.15 14.98
N GLN A 316 31.16 -4.16 15.77
CA GLN A 316 30.20 -4.34 16.86
C GLN A 316 28.79 -4.55 16.34
N ALA A 317 28.37 -3.76 15.36
CA ALA A 317 27.08 -3.86 14.68
C ALA A 317 26.90 -5.25 14.06
N LYS A 318 27.90 -5.75 13.34
CA LYS A 318 27.86 -7.08 12.72
C LYS A 318 27.75 -8.21 13.74
N LYS A 319 28.50 -8.10 14.85
CA LYS A 319 28.45 -9.10 15.93
C LYS A 319 27.08 -9.09 16.62
N LEU A 320 26.55 -7.90 16.91
CA LEU A 320 25.24 -7.72 17.54
C LEU A 320 24.12 -8.27 16.63
N ALA A 321 24.12 -7.88 15.36
CA ALA A 321 23.16 -8.34 14.37
C ALA A 321 23.16 -9.86 14.24
N LYS A 322 24.35 -10.48 14.13
CA LYS A 322 24.49 -11.93 14.06
C LYS A 322 23.87 -12.62 15.28
N GLN A 323 24.19 -12.15 16.49
CA GLN A 323 23.64 -12.71 17.72
C GLN A 323 22.12 -12.57 17.80
N GLN A 324 21.56 -11.43 17.37
CA GLN A 324 20.12 -11.21 17.35
C GLN A 324 19.41 -12.14 16.36
N VAL A 325 19.94 -12.28 15.14
CA VAL A 325 19.34 -13.15 14.11
C VAL A 325 19.45 -14.62 14.50
N GLU A 326 20.61 -15.07 14.99
CA GLU A 326 20.79 -16.44 15.48
C GLU A 326 19.88 -16.73 16.68
N GLY A 327 19.74 -15.77 17.61
CA GLY A 327 18.84 -15.88 18.75
C GLY A 327 17.37 -15.98 18.35
N ALA A 328 16.92 -15.13 17.41
CA ALA A 328 15.57 -15.18 16.87
C ALA A 328 15.29 -16.48 16.11
N SER A 329 16.25 -16.96 15.31
CA SER A 329 16.17 -18.25 14.62
C SER A 329 16.05 -19.40 15.62
N ALA A 330 16.89 -19.43 16.65
CA ALA A 330 16.87 -20.47 17.67
C ALA A 330 15.54 -20.47 18.45
N MET A 331 15.01 -19.29 18.79
CA MET A 331 13.71 -19.15 19.44
C MET A 331 12.57 -19.63 18.55
N GLY A 332 12.58 -19.26 17.27
CA GLY A 332 11.59 -19.75 16.29
C GLY A 332 11.60 -21.27 16.15
N GLN A 333 12.79 -21.89 16.16
CA GLN A 333 12.92 -23.35 16.16
C GLN A 333 12.45 -23.99 17.46
N MET A 334 12.79 -23.39 18.61
CA MET A 334 12.38 -23.87 19.93
C MET A 334 10.85 -23.94 20.06
N PHE A 335 10.15 -22.92 19.55
CA PHE A 335 8.69 -22.88 19.51
C PHE A 335 8.07 -23.56 18.28
N ARG A 336 8.90 -24.21 17.44
CA ARG A 336 8.50 -24.93 16.22
C ARG A 336 7.79 -24.04 15.18
N LEU A 337 7.98 -22.72 15.25
CA LEU A 337 7.40 -21.74 14.33
C LEU A 337 8.20 -21.63 13.03
N THR A 338 9.52 -21.89 13.09
CA THR A 338 10.43 -21.81 11.95
C THR A 338 11.27 -23.08 11.85
N THR A 339 11.73 -23.38 10.65
CA THR A 339 12.82 -24.31 10.39
C THR A 339 14.06 -23.54 9.92
N LEU A 340 15.24 -24.12 10.11
CA LEU A 340 16.49 -23.60 9.55
C LEU A 340 17.06 -24.68 8.66
N GLN A 341 17.13 -24.40 7.36
CA GLN A 341 17.69 -25.30 6.36
C GLN A 341 18.54 -24.46 5.41
N ASP A 342 19.75 -24.94 5.08
CA ASP A 342 20.64 -24.27 4.12
C ASP A 342 20.85 -22.77 4.41
N ASN A 343 21.15 -22.45 5.68
CA ASN A 343 21.30 -21.07 6.20
C ASN A 343 20.07 -20.16 5.96
N THR A 344 18.88 -20.74 5.85
CA THR A 344 17.64 -20.04 5.55
C THR A 344 16.56 -20.40 6.57
N ILE A 345 16.06 -19.37 7.25
CA ILE A 345 14.91 -19.48 8.16
C ILE A 345 13.66 -19.56 7.30
N THR A 346 12.87 -20.63 7.46
CA THR A 346 11.65 -20.84 6.68
C THR A 346 10.47 -21.08 7.61
N THR A 347 9.31 -20.56 7.24
CA THR A 347 8.02 -20.96 7.82
C THR A 347 7.07 -21.28 6.68
N SER A 348 6.38 -22.42 6.75
CA SER A 348 5.23 -22.72 5.90
C SER A 348 3.99 -22.95 6.75
N LEU A 349 2.89 -22.34 6.36
CA LEU A 349 1.60 -22.46 7.02
C LEU A 349 0.53 -22.76 5.97
N GLN A 350 -0.18 -23.87 6.15
CA GLN A 350 -1.33 -24.22 5.34
C GLN A 350 -2.54 -24.41 6.23
N TYR A 351 -3.70 -23.97 5.76
CA TYR A 351 -5.00 -24.23 6.37
C TYR A 351 -5.95 -24.81 5.34
N THR A 352 -6.67 -25.87 5.70
CA THR A 352 -7.80 -26.40 4.92
C THR A 352 -8.70 -27.21 5.85
N ASN A 353 -10.01 -26.94 5.85
CA ASN A 353 -11.04 -27.72 6.55
C ASN A 353 -10.70 -27.97 8.04
N GLY A 354 -10.46 -26.90 8.80
CA GLY A 354 -10.12 -26.98 10.22
C GLY A 354 -8.75 -27.56 10.55
N GLN A 355 -7.95 -27.97 9.56
CA GLN A 355 -6.61 -28.53 9.76
C GLN A 355 -5.53 -27.54 9.34
N ILE A 356 -4.57 -27.33 10.23
CA ILE A 356 -3.35 -26.57 10.00
C ILE A 356 -2.20 -27.53 9.65
N THR A 357 -1.35 -27.15 8.70
CA THR A 357 -0.03 -27.75 8.50
C THR A 357 1.03 -26.66 8.68
N LEU A 358 1.74 -26.68 9.80
CA LEU A 358 2.83 -25.75 10.11
C LEU A 358 4.16 -26.48 9.93
N ASN A 359 5.01 -26.01 9.02
CA ASN A 359 6.33 -26.60 8.75
C ASN A 359 6.28 -28.12 8.48
N GLY A 360 5.22 -28.59 7.82
CA GLY A 360 4.96 -30.01 7.53
C GLY A 360 4.28 -30.80 8.67
N GLN A 361 4.09 -30.21 9.85
CA GLN A 361 3.39 -30.85 10.97
C GLN A 361 1.90 -30.50 10.95
N LYS A 362 1.05 -31.52 10.93
CA LYS A 362 -0.40 -31.37 10.92
C LYS A 362 -0.97 -31.26 12.33
N MET A 363 -1.90 -30.34 12.53
CA MET A 363 -2.66 -30.17 13.78
C MET A 363 -4.03 -29.55 13.54
N PRO A 364 -5.01 -29.76 14.45
CA PRO A 364 -6.25 -28.99 14.47
C PRO A 364 -6.00 -27.49 14.63
N LEU A 365 -6.92 -26.66 14.13
CA LEU A 365 -6.86 -25.20 14.28
C LEU A 365 -6.83 -24.77 15.75
N GLU A 366 -7.59 -25.42 16.61
CA GLU A 366 -7.68 -25.13 18.04
C GLU A 366 -6.34 -25.33 18.75
N ASP A 367 -5.62 -26.40 18.41
CA ASP A 367 -4.28 -26.68 18.94
C ASP A 367 -3.28 -25.61 18.48
N PHE A 368 -3.34 -25.20 17.21
CA PHE A 368 -2.51 -24.13 16.66
C PHE A 368 -2.74 -22.81 17.41
N VAL A 369 -4.00 -22.39 17.60
CA VAL A 369 -4.32 -21.18 18.37
C VAL A 369 -3.89 -21.31 19.83
N GLY A 370 -4.05 -22.49 20.42
CA GLY A 370 -3.57 -22.82 21.76
C GLY A 370 -2.06 -22.61 21.95
N MET A 371 -1.25 -22.88 20.92
CA MET A 371 0.19 -22.61 20.97
C MET A 371 0.49 -21.13 21.24
N PHE A 372 -0.23 -20.20 20.60
CA PHE A 372 0.00 -18.76 20.77
C PHE A 372 -0.56 -18.21 22.08
N ALA A 373 -1.67 -18.76 22.56
CA ALA A 373 -2.19 -18.42 23.89
C ALA A 373 -1.20 -18.77 25.01
N MET A 374 -0.49 -19.91 24.88
CA MET A 374 0.58 -20.29 25.81
C MET A 374 1.84 -19.41 25.65
N LEU A 375 2.18 -19.02 24.42
CA LEU A 375 3.30 -18.10 24.16
C LEU A 375 3.05 -16.75 24.83
N ALA A 376 1.86 -16.17 24.68
CA ALA A 376 1.50 -14.88 25.29
C ALA A 376 1.63 -14.87 26.83
N LEU A 377 1.46 -16.03 27.49
CA LEU A 377 1.65 -16.20 28.93
C LEU A 377 3.13 -16.37 29.34
N ASN A 378 3.98 -16.82 28.41
CA ASN A 378 5.37 -17.17 28.67
C ASN A 378 6.38 -16.24 27.98
N VAL A 379 5.97 -15.15 27.34
CA VAL A 379 6.92 -14.14 26.82
C VAL A 379 7.49 -13.37 28.03
N PRO A 380 8.77 -13.55 28.42
CA PRO A 380 9.40 -12.58 29.31
C PRO A 380 9.39 -11.23 28.61
N VAL A 381 8.94 -10.18 29.31
CA VAL A 381 9.01 -8.80 28.84
C VAL A 381 10.41 -8.58 28.28
N VAL A 382 10.53 -8.40 26.96
CA VAL A 382 11.79 -8.03 26.33
C VAL A 382 12.23 -6.75 27.06
N PRO A 383 13.41 -6.73 27.71
CA PRO A 383 13.86 -5.54 28.39
C PRO A 383 13.84 -4.40 27.38
N ALA A 384 13.13 -3.32 27.72
CA ALA A 384 13.15 -2.10 26.93
C ALA A 384 14.61 -1.76 26.65
N ILE A 385 14.91 -1.56 25.37
CA ILE A 385 16.18 -0.97 24.95
C ILE A 385 16.35 0.30 25.80
N PRO A 386 17.44 0.45 26.58
CA PRO A 386 17.62 1.64 27.39
C PRO A 386 17.55 2.85 26.48
N GLN A 387 16.56 3.72 26.70
CA GLN A 387 16.56 5.05 26.12
C GLN A 387 17.80 5.76 26.66
N GLN A 388 18.77 6.05 25.79
CA GLN A 388 19.83 7.01 26.06
C GLN A 388 19.53 8.30 25.31
#